data_AF-A0A7K5XNP2-F1
#
_entry.id   AF-A0A7K5XNP2-F1
#
_cell.length_a   1.000
_cell.length_b   1.000
_cell.length_c   1.000
_cell.angle_alpha   90.00
_cell.angle_beta   90.00
_cell.angle_gamma   90.00
#
_symmetry.space_group_name_H-M   'P 1'
#
loop_
_entity.id
_entity.type
_entity.pdbx_description
1 polymer ?
#
loop_
_entity_poly.entity_id
_entity_poly.type
_entity_poly.pdbx_seq_one_letter_code
_entity_poly.pdbx_strand_id
1 'polypeptide(L)' 'LGWPRSSVQRESWFPLKPDAGVWALCHNRHGYEALTSPSITPLTLHNVPQRIRICLDCQEGRVVFF' A
#
# COMPACT_ATOMS: atom_id res chain seq x y z
N LEU A 1 9.52 -27.75 -22.24
CA LEU A 1 10.48 -26.76 -21.70
C LEU A 1 9.83 -25.38 -21.79
N GLY A 2 9.26 -24.91 -20.68
CA GLY A 2 8.61 -23.61 -20.61
C GLY A 2 9.59 -22.56 -20.11
N TRP A 3 9.80 -21.51 -20.90
CA TRP A 3 10.71 -20.41 -20.58
C TRP A 3 10.06 -19.52 -19.50
N PRO A 4 10.66 -19.33 -18.31
CA PRO A 4 10.17 -18.33 -17.38
C PRO A 4 10.34 -16.96 -18.04
N ARG A 5 9.22 -16.28 -18.31
CA ARG A 5 9.22 -14.92 -18.86
C ARG A 5 9.71 -13.98 -17.76
N SER A 6 10.95 -13.53 -17.89
CA SER A 6 11.55 -12.41 -17.15
C SER A 6 11.18 -12.37 -15.67
N SER A 7 11.89 -13.14 -14.85
CA SER A 7 11.91 -12.93 -13.41
C SER A 7 12.49 -11.54 -13.14
N VAL A 8 11.63 -10.54 -12.93
CA VAL A 8 12.05 -9.23 -12.44
C VAL A 8 12.78 -9.50 -11.12
N GLN A 9 14.05 -9.09 -11.04
CA GLN A 9 14.76 -9.03 -9.78
C GLN A 9 13.92 -8.17 -8.84
N ARG A 10 13.23 -8.82 -7.89
CA ARG A 10 12.64 -8.13 -6.75
C ARG A 10 13.81 -7.72 -5.89
N GLU A 11 14.35 -6.54 -6.13
CA GLU A 11 15.27 -5.89 -5.20
C GLU A 11 14.66 -5.99 -3.81
N SER A 12 15.44 -6.46 -2.84
CA SER A 12 14.94 -6.92 -1.54
C SER A 12 14.40 -5.80 -0.65
N TRP A 13 14.47 -4.56 -1.12
CA TRP A 13 14.02 -3.37 -0.40
C TRP A 13 13.35 -2.38 -1.36
N PHE A 14 12.02 -2.36 -1.34
CA PHE A 14 11.25 -1.32 -2.01
C PHE A 14 10.66 -0.35 -0.97
N PRO A 15 10.89 0.96 -1.11
CA PRO A 15 10.29 1.94 -0.21
C PRO A 15 8.76 1.95 -0.34
N LEU A 16 8.06 1.49 0.71
CA LEU A 16 6.60 1.52 0.80
C LEU A 16 6.11 2.89 1.23
N LYS A 17 6.36 3.91 0.39
CA LYS A 17 5.99 5.30 0.68
C LYS A 17 5.58 6.07 -0.58
N PRO A 18 4.76 7.13 -0.46
CA PRO A 18 4.21 7.84 -1.60
C PRO A 18 5.27 8.47 -2.50
N ASP A 19 6.41 8.89 -1.96
CA ASP A 19 7.51 9.47 -2.75
C ASP A 19 8.09 8.50 -3.77
N ALA A 20 7.95 7.19 -3.52
CA ALA A 20 8.35 6.13 -4.43
C ALA A 20 7.21 5.66 -5.37
N GLY A 21 6.09 6.39 -5.39
CA GLY A 21 4.90 6.03 -6.16
C GLY A 21 4.11 4.86 -5.54
N VAL A 22 4.28 4.60 -4.24
CA VAL A 22 3.59 3.51 -3.54
C VAL A 22 2.61 4.06 -2.52
N TRP A 23 1.34 3.70 -2.66
CA TRP A 23 0.31 3.95 -1.66
C TRP A 23 -0.08 2.64 -0.99
N ALA A 24 0.09 2.54 0.32
CA ALA A 24 -0.11 1.30 1.06
C ALA A 24 -0.63 1.53 2.49
N LEU A 25 -1.36 0.53 2.98
CA LEU A 25 -1.74 0.39 4.39
C LEU A 25 -0.93 -0.74 5.03
N CYS A 26 -0.57 -0.57 6.29
CA CYS A 26 0.03 -1.58 7.14
C CYS A 26 -0.95 -1.97 8.24
N HIS A 27 -1.01 -3.25 8.61
CA HIS A 27 -1.72 -3.72 9.79
C HIS A 27 -0.72 -4.43 10.71
N ASN A 28 -0.50 -3.85 11.88
CA ASN A 28 0.48 -4.32 12.86
C ASN A 28 -0.16 -4.43 14.26
N ARG A 29 0.65 -4.68 15.30
CA ARG A 29 0.16 -4.84 16.68
C ARG A 29 -0.52 -3.59 17.25
N HIS A 30 -0.28 -2.43 16.66
CA HIS A 30 -0.85 -1.14 17.06
C HIS A 30 -2.10 -0.76 16.24
N GLY A 31 -2.50 -1.59 15.28
CA GLY A 31 -3.67 -1.36 14.43
C GLY A 31 -3.29 -1.09 12.98
N TYR A 32 -4.14 -0.32 12.29
CA TYR A 32 -3.93 0.05 10.90
C TYR A 32 -3.17 1.37 10.78
N GLU A 33 -2.28 1.45 9.82
CA GLU A 33 -1.44 2.61 9.55
C GLU A 33 -1.43 2.88 8.05
N ALA A 34 -1.62 4.13 7.65
CA ALA A 34 -1.32 4.57 6.29
C ALA A 34 0.17 4.91 6.20
N LEU A 35 0.87 4.26 5.26
CA LEU A 35 2.29 4.49 5.02
C LEU A 35 2.47 5.77 4.20
N THR A 36 2.22 6.92 4.84
CA THR A 36 2.35 8.26 4.26
C THR A 36 3.76 8.82 4.42
N SER A 37 4.07 9.90 3.69
CA SER A 37 5.32 10.66 3.83
C SER A 37 5.02 12.10 4.25
N PRO A 38 5.81 12.71 5.15
CA PRO A 38 7.08 12.24 5.73
C PRO A 38 6.95 11.23 6.88
N SER A 39 5.74 11.03 7.41
CA SER A 39 5.50 10.19 8.58
C SER A 39 4.29 9.29 8.37
N ILE A 40 4.31 8.13 9.03
CA ILE A 40 3.21 7.16 9.05
C ILE A 40 2.00 7.78 9.76
N THR A 41 0.80 7.57 9.22
CA THR A 41 -0.45 8.07 9.81
C THR A 41 -1.23 6.91 10.43
N PRO A 42 -1.38 6.82 11.76
CA PRO A 42 -2.24 5.83 12.40
C PRO A 42 -3.71 6.02 12.00
N LEU A 43 -4.39 4.93 11.67
CA LEU A 43 -5.81 4.94 11.32
C LEU A 43 -6.64 4.46 12.50
N THR A 44 -7.60 5.29 12.91
CA THR A 44 -8.60 4.89 13.90
C THR A 44 -9.74 4.18 13.18
N LEU A 45 -9.83 2.86 13.37
CA LEU A 45 -10.91 2.05 12.84
C LEU A 45 -11.74 1.49 13.99
N HIS A 46 -13.07 1.63 13.91
CA HIS A 46 -13.96 1.09 14.93
C HIS A 46 -13.97 -0.44 14.98
N ASN A 47 -13.78 -1.08 13.81
CA ASN A 47 -13.75 -2.53 13.65
C ASN A 47 -12.63 -2.92 12.69
N VAL A 48 -12.11 -4.14 12.85
CA VAL A 48 -11.15 -4.72 11.91
C VAL A 48 -11.87 -5.02 10.58
N PRO A 49 -11.46 -4.40 9.45
CA PRO A 49 -12.10 -4.65 8.17
C PRO A 49 -11.79 -6.07 7.70
N GLN A 50 -12.82 -6.83 7.35
CA GLN A 50 -12.67 -8.16 6.74
C GLN A 50 -12.27 -8.08 5.27
N ARG A 51 -12.54 -6.94 4.63
CA ARG A 51 -12.25 -6.67 3.23
C ARG A 51 -11.96 -5.19 3.07
N ILE A 52 -10.89 -4.86 2.35
CA ILE A 52 -10.53 -3.50 1.96
C ILE A 52 -10.73 -3.39 0.46
N ARG A 53 -11.41 -2.33 0.02
CA ARG A 53 -11.50 -1.96 -1.40
C ARG A 53 -10.52 -0.85 -1.69
N ILE A 54 -9.91 -0.91 -2.87
CA ILE A 54 -8.93 0.08 -3.33
C ILE A 54 -9.47 0.66 -4.64
N CYS A 55 -9.56 1.99 -4.70
CA CYS A 55 -9.96 2.73 -5.89
C CYS A 55 -8.83 3.66 -6.31
N LEU A 56 -8.46 3.61 -7.59
CA LEU A 56 -7.56 4.56 -8.21
C LEU A 56 -8.40 5.60 -8.94
N ASP A 57 -8.33 6.84 -8.48
CA ASP A 57 -8.89 8.00 -9.17
C ASP A 57 -7.78 8.65 -10.00
N CYS A 58 -7.69 8.25 -11.26
CA CYS A 58 -6.69 8.79 -12.19
C CYS A 58 -6.93 10.26 -12.53
N GLN A 59 -8.19 10.73 -12.44
CA GLN A 59 -8.53 12.10 -12.78
C GLN A 59 -8.07 13.06 -11.68
N GLU A 60 -8.32 12.69 -10.42
CA GLU A 60 -7.92 13.48 -9.25
C GLU A 60 -6.50 13.15 -8.75
N GLY A 61 -5.85 12.13 -9.32
CA GLY A 61 -4.51 11.69 -8.94
C GLY A 61 -4.43 11.08 -7.54
N ARG A 62 -5.45 10.31 -7.13
CA ARG A 62 -5.57 9.79 -5.75
C ARG A 62 -5.80 8.29 -5.70
N VAL A 63 -5.35 7.68 -4.61
CA VAL A 63 -5.71 6.31 -4.22
C VAL A 63 -6.59 6.39 -2.98
N VAL A 64 -7.75 5.75 -3.01
CA VAL A 64 -8.73 5.75 -1.93
C VAL A 64 -8.96 4.33 -1.43
N PHE A 65 -9.01 4.17 -0.10
CA PHE A 65 -9.27 2.92 0.59
C PHE A 65 -10.65 2.97 1.25
N PHE A 66 -11.45 1.92 1.09
CA PHE A 66 -12.79 1.77 1.69
C PHE A 66 -12.92 0.45 2.46
#